data_AF-A0A7Y7CY19-F1
#
_entry.id   AF-A0A7Y7CY19-F1
#
_cell.length_a   1.000
_cell.length_b   1.000
_cell.length_c   1.000
_cell.angle_alpha   90.00
_cell.angle_beta   90.00
_cell.angle_gamma   90.00
#
_symmetry.space_group_name_H-M   'P 1'
#
loop_
_entity.id
_entity.type
_entity.pdbx_description
1 polymer ?
#
loop_
_entity_poly.entity_id
_entity_poly.type
_entity_poly.pdbx_seq_one_letter_code
_entity_poly.pdbx_strand_id
1 'polypeptide(L)' 'MSYKSDIEIAREAQKKPIQEIGAKIGISSDDLLPYGHDKAKVSQGFIDS' A
#
# COMPACT_ATOMS: atom_id res chain seq x y z
N MET A 1 14.21 -29.17 2.67
CA MET A 1 13.54 -27.89 2.97
C MET A 1 12.31 -27.81 2.10
N SER A 2 11.15 -27.50 2.69
CA SER A 2 9.95 -27.18 1.93
C SER A 2 9.89 -25.67 1.77
N TYR A 3 9.72 -25.20 0.53
CA TYR A 3 9.46 -23.78 0.29
C TYR A 3 7.99 -23.51 0.67
N LYS A 4 7.78 -22.37 1.31
CA LYS A 4 6.42 -21.88 1.58
C LYS A 4 5.69 -21.62 0.26
N SER A 5 4.40 -21.89 0.25
CA SER A 5 3.52 -21.47 -0.84
C SER A 5 3.39 -19.94 -0.88
N ASP A 6 3.00 -19.39 -2.03
CA ASP A 6 2.84 -17.95 -2.22
C ASP A 6 1.88 -17.32 -1.18
N ILE A 7 0.80 -18.02 -0.83
CA ILE A 7 -0.18 -17.54 0.15
C ILE A 7 0.37 -17.55 1.59
N GLU A 8 1.22 -18.52 1.94
CA GLU A 8 1.88 -18.54 3.25
C GLU A 8 2.84 -17.36 3.39
N ILE A 9 3.64 -17.10 2.34
CA ILE A 9 4.54 -15.94 2.29
C ILE A 9 3.75 -14.63 2.41
N ALA A 10 2.65 -14.48 1.66
CA ALA A 10 1.83 -13.28 1.69
C ALA A 10 1.15 -13.03 3.05
N ARG A 11 0.75 -14.08 3.76
CA ARG A 11 0.12 -13.98 5.10
C ARG A 11 1.11 -13.62 6.20
N GLU A 12 2.35 -14.08 6.10
CA GLU A 12 3.39 -13.78 7.09
C GLU A 12 3.99 -12.36 6.93
N ALA A 13 3.77 -11.71 5.79
CA ALA A 13 4.32 -10.40 5.51
C ALA A 13 3.86 -9.32 6.53
N GLN A 14 4.82 -8.61 7.10
CA GLN A 14 4.57 -7.43 7.93
C GLN A 14 4.26 -6.22 7.03
N LYS A 15 3.00 -6.09 6.63
CA LYS A 15 2.56 -5.02 5.74
C LYS A 15 2.69 -3.66 6.43
N LYS A 16 3.15 -2.66 5.68
CA LYS A 16 3.16 -1.26 6.13
C LYS A 16 1.82 -0.59 5.86
N PRO A 17 1.41 0.40 6.66
CA PRO A 17 0.28 1.26 6.32
C PRO A 17 0.47 1.88 4.93
N ILE A 18 -0.60 1.94 4.15
CA ILE A 18 -0.57 2.43 2.77
C ILE A 18 -0.09 3.88 2.67
N GLN A 19 -0.35 4.68 3.70
CA GLN A 19 0.14 6.07 3.82
C GLN A 19 1.66 6.15 3.92
N GLU A 20 2.32 5.22 4.63
CA GLU A 20 3.78 5.17 4.67
C GLU A 20 4.38 4.79 3.31
N ILE A 21 3.68 3.97 2.53
CA ILE A 21 4.10 3.62 1.17
C ILE A 21 3.94 4.82 0.24
N GLY A 22 2.83 5.55 0.32
CA GLY A 22 2.61 6.78 -0.45
C GLY A 22 3.68 7.84 -0.19
N ALA A 23 3.99 8.10 1.08
CA ALA A 23 5.01 9.08 1.47
C ALA A 23 6.39 8.77 0.85
N LYS A 24 6.75 7.49 0.70
CA LYS A 24 8.03 7.07 0.07
C LYS A 24 8.12 7.39 -1.42
N ILE A 25 6.99 7.49 -2.10
CA ILE A 25 6.91 7.79 -3.53
C ILE A 25 6.37 9.19 -3.80
N GLY A 26 6.31 10.05 -2.78
CA GLY A 26 5.92 11.45 -2.93
C GLY A 26 4.40 11.70 -2.98
N ILE A 27 3.57 10.74 -2.55
CA ILE A 27 2.13 10.92 -2.46
C ILE A 27 1.76 11.26 -1.02
N SER A 28 1.16 12.45 -0.81
CA SER A 28 0.66 12.86 0.50
C SER A 28 -0.49 11.97 0.95
N SER A 29 -0.72 11.86 2.27
CA SER A 29 -1.90 11.18 2.81
C SER A 29 -3.22 11.79 2.34
N ASP A 30 -3.22 13.09 2.04
CA ASP A 30 -4.42 13.82 1.58
C ASP A 30 -4.86 13.39 0.17
N ASP A 31 -3.91 12.87 -0.62
CA ASP A 31 -4.14 12.35 -1.97
C ASP A 31 -4.39 10.84 -1.99
N LEU A 32 -4.49 10.20 -0.83
CA LEU A 32 -4.80 8.78 -0.71
C LEU A 32 -6.18 8.60 -0.10
N LEU A 33 -7.07 7.93 -0.84
CA LEU A 33 -8.38 7.48 -0.37
C LEU A 33 -8.27 6.03 0.10
N PRO A 34 -8.14 5.75 1.42
CA PRO A 34 -7.82 4.41 1.91
C PRO A 34 -9.05 3.48 1.88
N TYR A 35 -8.81 2.22 1.56
CA TYR A 35 -9.78 1.13 1.64
C TYR A 35 -9.26 0.09 2.64
N GLY A 36 -9.21 0.47 3.93
CA GLY A 36 -8.47 -0.27 4.94
C GLY A 36 -7.00 0.16 5.01
N HIS A 37 -6.13 -0.67 5.59
CA HIS A 37 -4.78 -0.27 5.97
C HIS A 37 -3.72 -0.42 4.87
N ASP A 38 -3.93 -1.29 3.89
CA ASP A 38 -2.91 -1.72 2.92
C ASP A 38 -3.22 -1.38 1.47
N LYS A 39 -4.31 -0.64 1.23
CA LYS A 39 -4.76 -0.26 -0.11
C LYS A 39 -5.46 1.09 -0.10
N ALA A 40 -5.25 1.88 -1.15
CA ALA A 40 -5.85 3.18 -1.35
C ALA A 40 -6.04 3.46 -2.84
N LYS A 41 -6.99 4.33 -3.19
CA LYS A 41 -7.01 5.00 -4.49
C LYS A 41 -6.23 6.30 -4.39
N VAL A 42 -5.61 6.72 -5.48
CA VAL A 42 -4.98 8.04 -5.59
C VAL A 42 -6.04 9.06 -6.02
N SER A 43 -5.98 10.27 -5.46
CA SER A 43 -6.88 11.36 -5.80
C SER A 43 -6.74 11.74 -7.27
N GLN A 44 -7.83 12.21 -7.89
CA GLN A 44 -7.79 12.68 -9.27
C GLN A 44 -6.88 13.91 -9.41
N GLY A 45 -6.93 14.84 -8.45
CA GLY A 45 -6.13 16.07 -8.47
C GLY A 45 -4.62 15.82 -8.48
N PHE A 46 -4.15 14.78 -7.77
CA PHE A 46 -2.75 14.36 -7.83
C PHE A 46 -2.37 13.73 -9.18
N ILE A 47 -3.30 13.00 -9.80
CA ILE A 47 -3.04 12.36 -11.11
C ILE A 47 -2.92 13.40 -12.22
N ASP A 48 -3.64 14.52 -12.11
CA ASP A 48 -3.67 15.60 -13.11
C ASP A 48 -2.57 16.66 -12.95
N SER A 49 -1.67 16.53 -11.95
CA SER A 49 -0.64 17.52 -11.61
C SER A 49 0.70 17.35 -12.32
#